data_AF-A0A3M0NJY8-F1
#
_entry.id   AF-A0A3M0NJY8-F1
#
_cell.length_a   1.000
_cell.length_b   1.000
_cell.length_c   1.000
_cell.angle_alpha   90.00
_cell.angle_beta   90.00
_cell.angle_gamma   90.00
#
_symmetry.space_group_name_H-M   'P 1'
#
loop_
_entity.id
_entity.type
_entity.pdbx_description
1 polymer ?
#
loop_
_entity_poly.entity_id
_entity_poly.type
_entity_poly.pdbx_seq_one_letter_code
_entity_poly.pdbx_strand_id
1 'polypeptide(L)' 'MSEMTGIIKFRGTGSDCASRIYEKQLTDLKELSMKVENGRFATYKAKFGRRIYRINKDVFFEILDRLPETNLVIINPN' A
#
# COMPACT_ATOMS: atom_id res chain seq x y z
N MET A 1 -15.83 19.57 3.67
CA MET A 1 -14.76 18.56 3.77
C MET A 1 -15.25 17.34 3.01
N SER A 2 -14.72 17.08 1.81
CA SER A 2 -15.14 15.93 1.01
C SER A 2 -14.67 14.65 1.70
N GLU A 3 -15.60 13.74 2.00
CA GLU A 3 -15.30 12.46 2.61
C GLU A 3 -14.34 11.66 1.73
N MET A 4 -13.19 11.28 2.30
CA MET A 4 -12.28 10.31 1.69
C MET A 4 -12.95 8.93 1.67
N THR A 5 -13.82 8.67 0.69
CA THR A 5 -14.42 7.36 0.46
C THR A 5 -13.62 6.59 -0.60
N GLY A 6 -12.30 6.52 -0.40
CA GLY A 6 -11.41 5.74 -1.25
C GLY A 6 -11.30 4.30 -0.74
N ILE A 7 -12.09 3.37 -1.28
CA ILE A 7 -11.84 1.94 -1.07
C ILE A 7 -10.75 1.50 -2.05
N ILE A 8 -9.71 0.85 -1.53
CA ILE A 8 -8.70 0.15 -2.33
C ILE A 8 -9.05 -1.33 -2.32
N LYS A 9 -9.04 -1.94 -3.50
CA LYS A 9 -9.25 -3.38 -3.66
C LYS A 9 -8.00 -4.02 -4.22
N PHE A 10 -7.52 -5.09 -3.61
CA PHE A 10 -6.38 -5.81 -4.13
C PHE A 10 -6.49 -7.31 -3.90
N ARG A 11 -5.96 -8.08 -4.85
CA ARG A 11 -5.87 -9.52 -4.73
C ARG A 11 -4.64 -9.86 -3.89
N GLY A 12 -4.81 -10.71 -2.88
CA GLY A 12 -3.73 -11.26 -2.10
C GLY A 12 -3.97 -12.74 -1.81
N THR A 13 -2.92 -13.43 -1.39
CA THR A 13 -2.99 -14.84 -1.01
C THR A 13 -3.02 -14.94 0.51
N GLY A 14 -4.03 -15.63 1.05
CA GLY A 14 -4.13 -15.94 2.47
C GLY A 14 -3.08 -16.96 2.90
N SER A 15 -2.94 -17.16 4.22
CA SER A 15 -2.06 -18.19 4.81
C SER A 15 -2.45 -19.62 4.41
N ASP A 16 -3.68 -19.80 3.91
CA ASP A 16 -4.25 -21.03 3.38
C ASP A 16 -4.01 -21.20 1.86
N CYS A 17 -3.13 -20.40 1.27
CA CYS A 17 -2.89 -20.32 -0.18
C CYS A 17 -4.13 -19.92 -1.02
N ALA A 18 -5.24 -19.55 -0.39
CA ALA A 18 -6.43 -19.10 -1.11
C ALA A 18 -6.23 -17.68 -1.63
N SER A 19 -6.53 -17.45 -2.91
CA SER A 19 -6.62 -16.10 -3.46
C SER A 19 -7.87 -15.41 -2.92
N ARG A 20 -7.70 -14.23 -2.32
CA ARG A 20 -8.76 -13.42 -1.73
C ARG A 20 -8.68 -11.99 -2.26
N ILE A 21 -9.83 -11.34 -2.38
CA ILE A 21 -9.91 -9.89 -2.60
C ILE A 21 -9.96 -9.24 -1.22
N TYR A 22 -9.05 -8.30 -0.99
CA TYR A 22 -9.04 -7.47 0.19
C TYR A 22 -9.58 -6.10 -0.18
N GLU A 23 -10.59 -5.64 0.55
CA GLU A 23 -11.09 -4.28 0.47
C GLU A 23 -10.65 -3.53 1.72
N LYS A 24 -10.01 -2.37 1.52
CA LYS A 24 -9.49 -1.53 2.60
C LYS A 24 -9.87 -0.08 2.39
N GLN A 25 -10.29 0.57 3.48
CA GLN A 25 -10.49 2.01 3.50
C GLN A 25 -9.11 2.68 3.47
N LEU A 26 -8.93 3.66 2.57
CA LEU A 26 -7.68 4.40 2.48
C LEU A 26 -7.37 5.16 3.78
N THR A 27 -8.41 5.59 4.51
CA THR A 27 -8.30 6.22 5.83
C THR A 27 -7.68 5.31 6.90
N ASP A 28 -7.70 3.98 6.71
CA ASP A 28 -7.06 3.01 7.61
C ASP A 28 -5.58 2.78 7.28
N LEU A 29 -5.07 3.35 6.19
CA LEU A 29 -3.67 3.23 5.80
C LEU A 29 -2.79 3.93 6.85
N LYS A 30 -1.88 3.17 7.44
CA LYS A 30 -0.90 3.67 8.43
C LYS A 30 0.49 3.83 7.86
N GLU A 31 0.83 3.04 6.84
CA GLU A 31 2.14 3.05 6.21
C GLU A 31 2.02 2.53 4.79
N LEU A 32 2.73 3.18 3.86
CA LEU A 32 2.95 2.71 2.50
C LEU A 32 4.46 2.74 2.26
N SER A 33 5.08 1.59 2.01
CA SER A 33 6.54 1.48 1.91
C SER A 33 6.99 0.69 0.68
N MET A 34 8.07 1.17 0.07
CA MET A 34 8.77 0.52 -1.04
C MET A 34 10.21 0.27 -0.61
N LYS A 35 10.67 -0.96 -0.76
CA LYS A 35 12.08 -1.32 -0.53
C LYS A 35 12.68 -1.83 -1.83
N VAL A 36 13.71 -1.15 -2.33
CA VAL A 36 14.49 -1.60 -3.49
C VAL A 36 15.60 -2.52 -3.02
N GLU A 37 15.66 -3.72 -3.58
CA GLU A 37 16.65 -4.76 -3.29
C GLU A 37 17.53 -4.93 -4.54
N ASN A 38 18.84 -4.71 -4.35
CA ASN A 38 19.89 -4.87 -5.37
C ASN A 38 19.65 -4.10 -6.68
N GLY A 39 18.94 -2.97 -6.62
CA GLY A 39 18.67 -2.08 -7.77
C GLY A 39 17.74 -2.64 -8.86
N ARG A 40 17.24 -3.87 -8.72
CA ARG A 40 16.41 -4.54 -9.73
C ARG A 40 15.03 -4.95 -9.23
N PHE A 41 14.90 -5.26 -7.95
CA PHE A 41 13.65 -5.74 -7.38
C PHE A 41 13.11 -4.73 -6.39
N ALA A 42 11.82 -4.41 -6.47
CA ALA A 42 11.15 -3.60 -5.47
C ALA A 42 10.08 -4.43 -4.77
N THR A 43 10.12 -4.42 -3.43
CA THR A 43 9.05 -4.97 -2.61
C THR A 43 8.16 -3.83 -2.14
N TYR A 44 6.87 -3.93 -2.44
CA TYR A 44 5.85 -2.95 -2.06
C TYR A 44 5.01 -3.49 -0.90
N LYS A 45 4.80 -2.66 0.12
CA LYS A 45 4.03 -3.02 1.31
C LYS A 45 3.06 -1.90 1.67
N ALA A 46 1.89 -2.29 2.14
CA ALA A 46 0.91 -1.40 2.75
C ALA A 46 0.49 -1.94 4.11
N LYS A 47 0.42 -1.07 5.11
CA LYS A 47 -0.06 -1.37 6.45
C LYS A 47 -1.43 -0.73 6.65
N PHE A 48 -2.44 -1.57 6.82
CA PHE A 48 -3.79 -1.14 7.18
C PHE A 48 -4.10 -1.61 8.61
N GLY A 49 -4.25 -0.65 9.53
CA GLY A 49 -4.35 -0.94 10.96
C GLY A 49 -3.17 -1.78 11.48
N ARG A 50 -3.44 -3.00 11.98
CA ARG A 50 -2.42 -3.93 12.51
C ARG A 50 -1.87 -4.91 11.48
N ARG A 51 -2.39 -4.93 10.24
CA ARG A 51 -2.01 -5.92 9.23
C ARG A 51 -1.11 -5.29 8.17
N ILE A 52 -0.08 -6.03 7.77
CA ILE A 52 0.85 -5.66 6.70
C ILE A 52 0.55 -6.57 5.50
N TYR A 53 0.39 -5.96 4.33
CA TYR A 53 0.15 -6.64 3.07
C TYR A 53 1.33 -6.39 2.15
N ARG A 54 1.88 -7.46 1.57
CA ARG A 54 2.74 -7.35 0.39
C ARG A 54 1.81 -7.15 -0.81
N ILE A 55 2.00 -6.05 -1.52
CA ILE A 55 1.15 -5.66 -2.66
C ILE A 55 2.00 -5.62 -3.93
N ASN A 56 1.35 -5.61 -5.09
CA ASN A 56 2.04 -5.41 -6.35
C ASN A 56 2.29 -3.91 -6.60
N LYS A 57 3.07 -3.62 -7.65
CA LYS A 57 3.44 -2.27 -8.05
C LYS A 57 2.21 -1.41 -8.36
N ASP A 58 1.24 -1.94 -9.10
CA ASP A 58 0.11 -1.17 -9.59
C ASP A 58 -0.80 -0.71 -8.45
N VAL A 59 -1.09 -1.60 -7.50
CA VAL A 59 -1.84 -1.25 -6.27
C VAL A 59 -1.09 -0.23 -5.43
N PHE A 60 0.25 -0.30 -5.36
CA PHE A 60 1.03 0.67 -4.61
C PHE A 60 0.87 2.09 -5.18
N PHE A 61 0.99 2.25 -6.50
CA PHE A 61 0.82 3.56 -7.13
C PHE A 61 -0.63 4.03 -7.14
N GLU A 62 -1.60 3.13 -7.24
CA GLU A 62 -3.02 3.48 -7.05
C GLU A 62 -3.30 4.04 -5.65
N ILE A 63 -2.71 3.46 -4.61
CA ILE A 63 -2.80 3.99 -3.25
C ILE A 63 -2.15 5.37 -3.20
N LEU A 64 -0.95 5.52 -3.77
CA LEU A 64 -0.19 6.77 -3.76
C LEU A 64 -0.96 7.92 -4.43
N ASP A 65 -1.55 7.68 -5.61
CA ASP A 65 -2.30 8.67 -6.39
C ASP A 65 -3.58 9.15 -5.67
N ARG A 66 -4.11 8.32 -4.76
CA ARG A 66 -5.34 8.63 -4.01
C ARG A 66 -5.05 9.25 -2.64
N LEU A 67 -3.79 9.30 -2.20
CA LEU A 67 -3.43 9.97 -0.95
C LEU A 67 -3.52 11.50 -1.17
N PRO A 68 -4.27 12.22 -0.32
CA PRO A 68 -4.42 13.66 -0.45
C PRO A 68 -3.05 14.30 -0.25
N GLU A 69 -2.54 14.96 -1.29
CA GLU A 69 -1.25 15.65 -1.37
C GLU A 69 -0.27 15.16 -0.29
N THR A 70 0.15 13.90 -0.40
CA THR A 70 1.22 13.40 0.45
C THR A 70 2.44 14.21 0.11
N ASN A 71 2.83 15.12 1.01
CA ASN A 71 4.17 15.70 1.03
C ASN A 71 5.13 14.51 1.07
N LEU A 72 5.64 14.12 -0.11
CA LEU A 72 6.63 13.08 -0.27
C LEU A 72 7.91 13.59 0.38
N VAL A 73 8.07 13.33 1.68
CA VAL A 73 9.32 13.60 2.38
C VAL A 73 10.26 12.45 2.04
N ILE A 74 11.19 12.70 1.14
CA ILE A 74 12.32 11.79 0.88
C ILE A 74 13.19 11.79 2.14
N ILE A 75 13.04 10.77 2.98
CA ILE A 75 13.99 10.51 4.06
C ILE A 75 15.14 9.73 3.43
N ASN A 76 16.21 10.44 3.04
CA ASN A 76 17.45 9.78 2.67
C ASN A 76 18.01 9.09 3.92
N PRO A 77 18.32 7.78 3.87
CA PRO A 77 19.07 7.12 4.92
C PRO A 77 20.55 7.49 4.72
N ASN A 78 20.96 8.65 5.23
CA ASN A 78 22.35 8.89 5.58
C ASN A 78 22.56 8.48 7.04
#